data_AF-A0A920UP33-F1
#
_entry.id   AF-A0A920UP33-F1
#
_cell.length_a   1.000
_cell.length_b   1.000
_cell.length_c   1.000
_cell.angle_alpha   90.00
_cell.angle_beta   90.00
_cell.angle_gamma   90.00
#
_symmetry.space_group_name_H-M   'P 1'
#
loop_
_entity.id
_entity.type
_entity.pdbx_description
1 polymer ?
#
loop_
_entity_poly.entity_id
_entity_poly.type
_entity_poly.pdbx_seq_one_letter_code
_entity_poly.pdbx_strand_id
1 'polypeptide(L)' 'MVLCGDMLTGIEISRYIANLGLLKDADDIVVFDMRPVVSFTDYFVIMTAETTRQANAIADDIKSKLKKRCKII' A
#
# COMPACT_ATOMS: atom_id res chain seq x y z
N MET A 1 -21.89 1.78 5.61
CA MET A 1 -21.88 3.16 5.09
C MET A 1 -20.46 3.71 5.22
N VAL A 2 -19.66 3.65 4.15
CA VAL A 2 -18.59 4.61 3.76
C VAL A 2 -18.45 4.43 2.24
N LEU A 3 -19.26 5.16 1.46
CA LEU A 3 -18.85 6.20 0.49
C LEU A 3 -17.74 5.71 -0.46
N CYS A 4 -18.04 5.34 -1.71
CA CYS A 4 -18.26 6.26 -2.83
C CYS A 4 -17.11 7.28 -2.96
N GLY A 5 -16.28 7.14 -4.01
CA GLY A 5 -15.79 8.27 -4.81
C GLY A 5 -14.70 9.22 -4.29
N ASP A 6 -14.34 9.30 -3.01
CA ASP A 6 -13.63 10.50 -2.51
C ASP A 6 -12.20 10.26 -1.99
N MET A 7 -11.34 11.23 -2.33
CA MET A 7 -9.92 11.43 -1.98
C MET A 7 -9.41 10.63 -0.75
N LEU A 8 -8.73 9.50 -0.99
CA LEU A 8 -8.07 8.74 0.07
C LEU A 8 -6.86 9.53 0.61
N THR A 9 -6.80 9.71 1.93
CA THR A 9 -5.66 10.31 2.63
C THR A 9 -4.45 9.37 2.60
N GLY A 10 -3.22 9.90 2.79
CA GLY A 10 -1.99 9.09 2.77
C GLY A 10 -2.01 7.90 3.74
N ILE A 11 -2.63 8.07 4.92
CA ILE A 11 -2.77 6.99 5.90
C ILE A 11 -3.75 5.91 5.43
N GLU A 12 -4.84 6.29 4.77
CA GLU A 12 -5.80 5.32 4.23
C GLU A 12 -5.20 4.52 3.06
N ILE A 13 -4.39 5.18 2.22
CA ILE A 13 -3.63 4.49 1.17
C ILE A 13 -2.64 3.50 1.79
N SER A 14 -1.87 3.90 2.80
CA SER A 14 -0.90 3.01 3.45
C SER A 14 -1.56 1.77 4.07
N ARG A 15 -2.69 1.95 4.77
CA ARG A 15 -3.48 0.85 5.34
C ARG A 15 -4.06 -0.04 4.26
N TYR A 16 -4.53 0.54 3.15
CA TYR A 16 -5.06 -0.24 2.04
C TYR A 16 -3.96 -1.12 1.42
N ILE A 17 -2.77 -0.57 1.19
CA ILE A 17 -1.61 -1.32 0.68
C ILE A 17 -1.21 -2.44 1.64
N ALA A 18 -1.13 -2.16 2.94
CA ALA A 18 -0.82 -3.16 3.96
C ALA A 18 -1.82 -4.34 3.94
N ASN A 19 -3.12 -4.05 3.80
CA ASN A 19 -4.14 -5.10 3.69
C ASN A 19 -4.00 -5.92 2.40
N LEU A 20 -3.61 -5.30 1.28
CA LEU A 20 -3.36 -6.04 0.04
C LEU A 20 -2.16 -6.98 0.17
N GLY A 21 -1.09 -6.53 0.85
CA GLY A 21 0.05 -7.39 1.20
C GLY A 21 -0.38 -8.57 2.06
N LEU A 22 -1.17 -8.33 3.10
CA LEU A 22 -1.68 -9.38 3.99
C LEU A 22 -2.52 -10.42 3.25
N LEU A 23 -3.36 -10.01 2.29
CA LEU A 23 -4.16 -10.92 1.45
C LEU A 23 -3.31 -11.81 0.52
N LYS A 24 -2.01 -11.53 0.40
CA LYS A 24 -1.04 -12.26 -0.41
C LYS A 24 0.02 -12.95 0.44
N ASP A 25 -0.27 -13.13 1.72
CA ASP A 25 0.60 -13.79 2.69
C ASP A 25 1.98 -13.11 2.77
N ALA A 26 2.01 -11.77 2.75
CA ALA A 26 3.22 -11.01 3.03
C ALA A 26 3.44 -10.90 4.55
N ASP A 27 4.70 -11.03 4.97
CA ASP A 27 5.13 -10.97 6.36
C ASP A 27 5.70 -9.60 6.73
N ASP A 28 5.91 -9.36 8.02
CA ASP A 28 6.59 -8.17 8.58
C ASP A 28 6.09 -6.83 7.99
N ILE A 29 4.76 -6.68 7.85
CA ILE A 29 4.18 -5.48 7.27
C ILE A 29 4.26 -4.32 8.27
N VAL A 30 5.07 -3.31 7.95
CA VAL A 30 5.27 -2.11 8.76
C VAL A 30 4.95 -0.85 7.97
N VAL A 31 4.22 0.07 8.58
CA VAL A 31 3.92 1.40 8.03
C VAL A 31 4.74 2.45 8.80
N PHE A 32 5.61 3.16 8.10
CA PHE A 32 6.39 4.28 8.64
C PHE A 32 5.72 5.61 8.29
N ASP A 33 5.52 6.47 9.30
CA ASP A 33 5.14 7.87 9.11
C ASP A 33 6.39 8.70 8.83
N MET A 34 6.47 9.21 7.60
CA MET A 34 7.64 9.91 7.08
C MET A 34 7.49 11.43 7.11
N ARG A 35 6.28 11.95 7.38
CA ARG A 35 6.01 13.39 7.52
C ARG A 35 6.94 14.14 8.48
N PRO A 36 7.41 13.56 9.61
CA PRO A 36 8.34 14.26 10.50
C PRO A 36 9.79 14.28 9.99
N VAL A 37 10.13 13.50 8.96
CA VAL A 37 11.52 13.30 8.51
C VAL A 37 11.75 13.82 7.08
N VAL A 38 10.78 13.66 6.18
CA VAL A 38 10.89 14.02 4.75
C VAL A 38 9.60 14.64 4.22
N SER A 39 9.73 15.58 3.29
CA SER A 39 8.60 16.36 2.75
C SER A 39 7.99 15.83 1.45
N PHE A 40 8.60 14.82 0.81
CA PHE A 40 8.17 14.31 -0.49
C PHE A 40 7.32 13.04 -0.41
N THR A 41 7.22 12.40 0.75
CA THR A 41 6.44 11.18 0.95
C THR A 41 5.88 11.14 2.36
N ASP A 42 4.57 10.88 2.48
CA ASP A 42 3.89 10.83 3.77
C ASP A 42 4.13 9.53 4.53
N TYR A 43 4.09 8.39 3.82
CA TYR A 43 4.18 7.06 4.43
C TYR A 43 4.98 6.08 3.57
N PHE A 44 5.76 5.22 4.23
CA PHE A 44 6.30 4.00 3.62
C PHE A 44 5.57 2.77 4.15
N VAL A 45 5.34 1.81 3.26
CA VAL A 45 4.85 0.47 3.62
C VAL A 45 5.94 -0.52 3.22
N ILE A 46 6.52 -1.17 4.21
CA ILE A 46 7.54 -2.21 4.03
C ILE A 46 6.88 -3.55 4.36
N MET A 47 7.16 -4.56 3.56
CA MET A 47 6.68 -5.92 3.77
C MET A 47 7.70 -6.92 3.23
N THR A 48 7.74 -8.09 3.84
CA THR A 48 8.60 -9.20 3.46
C THR A 48 7.81 -10.21 2.64
N ALA A 49 8.45 -10.79 1.63
CA ALA A 49 7.91 -11.90 0.85
C ALA A 49 8.95 -13.02 0.83
N GLU A 50 8.51 -14.27 0.88
CA GLU A 50 9.38 -15.45 0.93
C GLU A 50 10.17 -15.65 -0.37
N THR A 51 9.60 -15.22 -1.51
CA THR A 51 10.22 -15.41 -2.83
C THR A 51 10.10 -14.15 -3.69
N THR A 52 11.03 -13.98 -4.64
CA THR A 52 10.97 -12.90 -5.63
C THR A 52 9.68 -12.96 -6.47
N ARG A 53 9.19 -14.17 -6.77
CA ARG A 53 7.94 -14.36 -7.51
C ARG A 53 6.74 -13.86 -6.71
N GLN A 54 6.68 -14.15 -5.41
CA GLN A 54 5.65 -13.64 -4.52
C GLN A 54 5.73 -12.11 -4.41
N ALA A 55 6.94 -11.57 -4.21
CA ALA A 55 7.17 -10.13 -4.14
C ALA A 55 6.65 -9.40 -5.39
N ASN A 56 6.96 -9.92 -6.58
CA ASN A 56 6.47 -9.36 -7.84
C ASN A 56 4.94 -9.46 -7.95
N ALA A 57 4.34 -10.59 -7.56
CA ALA A 57 2.89 -10.77 -7.58
C ALA A 57 2.16 -9.81 -6.64
N ILE A 58 2.72 -9.54 -5.46
CA ILE A 58 2.21 -8.55 -4.50
C ILE A 58 2.29 -7.14 -5.11
N ALA A 59 3.45 -6.78 -5.66
CA ALA A 59 3.67 -5.46 -6.25
C ALA A 59 2.71 -5.18 -7.43
N ASP A 60 2.51 -6.17 -8.31
CA ASP A 60 1.62 -6.06 -9.46
C ASP A 60 0.15 -5.92 -9.02
N ASP A 61 -0.29 -6.68 -8.01
CA ASP A 61 -1.65 -6.57 -7.49
C ASP A 61 -1.89 -5.19 -6.86
N ILE A 62 -0.97 -4.72 -6.01
CA ILE A 62 -1.04 -3.39 -5.40
C ILE A 62 -1.15 -2.31 -6.49
N LYS A 63 -0.28 -2.34 -7.50
CA LYS A 63 -0.29 -1.37 -8.61
C LYS A 63 -1.63 -1.40 -9.37
N SER A 64 -2.13 -2.59 -9.68
CA SER A 64 -3.42 -2.78 -10.36
C SER A 64 -4.59 -2.24 -9.55
N LYS A 65 -4.61 -2.48 -8.23
CA LYS A 65 -5.67 -2.04 -7.32
C LYS A 65 -5.65 -0.54 -7.08
N LEU A 66 -4.47 0.06 -6.90
CA LEU A 66 -4.30 1.51 -6.74
C LEU A 66 -4.71 2.26 -8.00
N LYS A 67 -4.34 1.76 -9.19
CA LYS A 67 -4.78 2.34 -10.46
C LYS A 67 -6.30 2.35 -10.61
N LYS A 68 -6.96 1.23 -10.25
CA LYS A 68 -8.43 1.11 -10.31
C LYS A 68 -9.14 2.00 -9.29
N ARG A 69 -8.60 2.12 -8.08
CA ARG A 69 -9.27 2.80 -6.96
C ARG A 69 -8.96 4.28 -6.87
N CYS A 70 -7.73 4.69 -7.14
CA CYS A 70 -7.26 6.06 -6.93
C CYS A 70 -6.92 6.79 -8.25
N LYS A 71 -6.79 6.09 -9.39
CA LYS A 71 -6.20 6.63 -10.64
C LYS A 71 -4.80 7.24 -10.44
N ILE A 72 -4.10 6.81 -9.38
CA ILE A 72 -2.72 7.17 -9.09
C ILE A 72 -1.91 6.01 -9.67
N ILE A 73 -1.03 6.28 -10.65
CA ILE A 73 -0.10 5.33 -11.33
C ILE A 73 -0.66 4.61 -12.58
#